data_AF-A0A563D666-F1
#
_entry.id   AF-A0A563D666-F1
#
_cell.length_a   1.000
_cell.length_b   1.000
_cell.length_c   1.000
_cell.angle_alpha   90.00
_cell.angle_beta   90.00
_cell.angle_gamma   90.00
#
_symmetry.space_group_name_H-M   'P 1'
#
loop_
_entity.id
_entity.type
_entity.pdbx_description
1 polymer ?
#
loop_
_entity_poly.entity_id
_entity_poly.type
_entity_poly.pdbx_seq_one_letter_code
_entity_poly.pdbx_strand_id
1 'polypeptide(L)'
;MLFLSGDKLVADRNKIQRQRRRNRALVAIARANQKMSVRLAAVILSSSTLVSALLGIYRDRLLNSMYLDTYKVGIDAYTVAFTIPDFMYLLLVSGALAVTFIPVFNSRLAKNNRESAWQMSTSLINFLALVTMVTSVLIMIFAPILVKYVVGPGLSESGQELAISMMRVIAINPFLFAVATVISSVQQAVGRFVFNA
;
A
#
# COMPACT_ATOMS: atom_id res chain seq x y z
N MET A 1 -21.99 -9.22 -65.17
CA MET A 1 -21.18 -8.18 -64.48
C MET A 1 -21.84 -7.57 -63.23
N LEU A 2 -23.16 -7.67 -63.02
CA LEU A 2 -23.86 -7.07 -61.86
C LEU A 2 -23.63 -7.77 -60.50
N PHE A 3 -23.23 -9.05 -60.46
CA PHE A 3 -23.03 -9.80 -59.21
C PHE A 3 -21.76 -9.44 -58.44
N LEU A 4 -20.70 -8.96 -59.10
CA LEU A 4 -19.42 -8.62 -58.45
C LEU A 4 -19.45 -7.26 -57.72
N SER A 5 -20.49 -6.46 -57.93
CA SER A 5 -20.63 -5.13 -57.31
C SER A 5 -21.23 -5.20 -55.90
N GLY A 6 -22.08 -6.19 -55.62
CA GLY A 6 -22.70 -6.39 -54.30
C GLY A 6 -21.68 -6.86 -53.25
N ASP A 7 -20.87 -7.85 -53.57
CA ASP A 7 -19.86 -8.41 -52.65
C ASP A 7 -18.78 -7.40 -52.27
N LYS A 8 -18.38 -6.53 -53.20
CA LYS A 8 -17.43 -5.44 -52.91
C LYS A 8 -18.03 -4.43 -51.94
N LEU A 9 -19.30 -4.06 -52.10
CA LEU A 9 -19.99 -3.13 -51.20
C LEU A 9 -20.20 -3.73 -49.80
N VAL A 10 -20.49 -5.03 -49.71
CA VAL A 10 -20.61 -5.74 -48.42
C VAL A 10 -19.24 -5.84 -47.73
N ALA A 11 -18.18 -6.18 -48.46
CA ALA A 11 -16.82 -6.23 -47.94
C ALA A 11 -16.34 -4.85 -47.43
N ASP A 12 -16.67 -3.77 -48.13
CA ASP A 12 -16.29 -2.41 -47.76
C ASP A 12 -17.07 -1.91 -46.54
N ARG A 13 -18.37 -2.24 -46.44
CA ARG A 13 -19.18 -2.00 -45.23
C ARG A 13 -18.62 -2.75 -44.02
N ASN A 14 -18.21 -4.00 -44.19
CA ASN A 14 -17.60 -4.79 -43.12
C ASN A 14 -16.25 -4.21 -42.66
N LYS A 15 -15.41 -3.74 -43.59
CA LYS A 15 -14.17 -3.01 -43.24
C LYS A 15 -14.45 -1.74 -42.44
N ILE A 16 -15.41 -0.92 -42.87
CA ILE A 16 -15.77 0.33 -42.19
C ILE A 16 -16.33 0.05 -40.78
N GLN A 17 -17.16 -0.97 -40.61
CA GLN A 17 -17.69 -1.37 -39.30
C GLN A 17 -16.59 -1.88 -38.36
N ARG A 18 -15.64 -2.68 -38.88
CA ARG A 18 -14.50 -3.19 -38.11
C ARG A 18 -13.56 -2.06 -37.68
N GLN A 19 -13.32 -1.09 -38.57
CA GLN A 19 -12.55 0.13 -38.28
C GLN A 19 -13.23 0.98 -37.19
N ARG A 20 -14.56 1.18 -37.28
CA ARG A 20 -15.32 1.94 -36.28
C ARG A 20 -15.33 1.27 -34.90
N ARG A 21 -15.49 -0.05 -34.84
CA ARG A 21 -15.39 -0.82 -33.58
C ARG A 21 -14.01 -0.69 -32.96
N ARG A 22 -12.95 -0.81 -33.77
CA ARG A 22 -11.56 -0.63 -33.33
C ARG A 22 -11.31 0.78 -32.81
N ASN A 23 -11.76 1.82 -33.50
CA ASN A 23 -11.61 3.21 -33.05
C ASN A 23 -12.38 3.49 -31.75
N ARG A 24 -13.59 2.95 -31.58
CA ARG A 24 -14.35 3.06 -30.33
C ARG A 24 -13.65 2.35 -29.17
N ALA A 25 -13.11 1.16 -29.41
CA ALA A 25 -12.33 0.44 -28.41
C ALA A 25 -11.06 1.21 -28.02
N LEU A 26 -10.33 1.76 -28.99
CA LEU A 26 -9.13 2.56 -28.74
C LEU A 26 -9.45 3.85 -27.97
N VAL A 27 -10.56 4.53 -28.27
CA VAL A 27 -11.00 5.73 -27.54
C VAL A 27 -11.47 5.38 -26.13
N ALA A 28 -12.16 4.26 -25.95
CA ALA A 28 -12.56 3.78 -24.63
C ALA A 28 -11.34 3.40 -23.76
N ILE A 29 -10.36 2.71 -24.34
CA ILE A 29 -9.08 2.38 -23.69
C ILE A 29 -8.29 3.64 -23.37
N ALA A 30 -8.27 4.64 -24.27
CA ALA A 30 -7.60 5.92 -24.04
C ALA A 30 -8.25 6.73 -22.93
N ARG A 31 -9.60 6.70 -22.82
CA ARG A 31 -10.35 7.32 -21.72
C ARG A 31 -10.12 6.61 -20.39
N ALA A 32 -10.09 5.28 -20.37
CA ALA A 32 -9.75 4.50 -19.18
C ALA A 32 -8.32 4.81 -18.71
N ASN A 33 -7.36 4.92 -19.64
CA ASN A 33 -5.98 5.29 -19.34
C ASN A 33 -5.75 6.79 -19.08
N GLN A 34 -6.78 7.64 -19.04
CA GLN A 34 -6.55 9.03 -18.71
C GLN A 34 -6.12 9.17 -17.25
N LYS A 35 -4.96 9.79 -17.05
CA LYS A 35 -4.44 10.12 -15.72
C LYS A 35 -5.47 10.98 -14.98
N MET A 36 -5.82 10.58 -13.76
CA MET A 36 -6.71 11.36 -12.91
C MET A 36 -6.17 12.78 -12.69
N SER A 37 -7.07 13.76 -12.63
CA SER A 37 -6.67 15.13 -12.29
C SER A 37 -6.08 15.16 -10.87
N VAL A 38 -5.06 15.99 -10.66
CA VAL A 38 -4.38 16.13 -9.36
C VAL A 38 -5.37 16.46 -8.25
N ARG A 39 -6.41 17.26 -8.54
CA ARG A 39 -7.48 17.59 -7.60
C ARG A 39 -8.29 16.36 -7.18
N LEU A 40 -8.70 15.51 -8.12
CA LEU A 40 -9.47 14.30 -7.80
C LEU A 40 -8.61 13.30 -7.02
N ALA A 41 -7.34 13.13 -7.42
CA ALA A 41 -6.40 12.29 -6.70
C ALA A 41 -6.21 12.77 -5.25
N ALA A 42 -6.01 14.08 -5.04
CA ALA A 42 -5.88 14.66 -3.71
C ALA A 42 -7.13 14.45 -2.83
N VAL A 43 -8.33 14.61 -3.41
CA VAL A 43 -9.60 14.37 -2.68
C VAL A 43 -9.75 12.90 -2.28
N ILE A 44 -9.45 11.96 -3.19
CA ILE A 44 -9.54 10.52 -2.88
C ILE A 44 -8.54 10.15 -1.79
N LEU A 45 -7.29 10.58 -1.90
CA LEU A 45 -6.26 10.25 -0.92
C LEU A 45 -6.61 10.83 0.46
N SER A 46 -6.93 12.13 0.53
CA SER A 46 -7.26 12.81 1.79
C SER A 46 -8.52 12.25 2.46
N SER A 47 -9.59 11.99 1.70
CA SER A 47 -10.81 11.36 2.25
C SER A 47 -10.55 9.94 2.73
N SER A 48 -9.74 9.15 2.00
CA SER A 48 -9.37 7.78 2.39
C SER A 48 -8.54 7.78 3.68
N THR A 49 -7.56 8.69 3.80
CA THR A 49 -6.77 8.87 5.03
C THR A 49 -7.66 9.29 6.20
N LEU A 50 -8.61 10.21 5.98
CA LEU A 50 -9.53 10.67 7.02
C LEU A 50 -10.44 9.54 7.50
N VAL A 51 -11.00 8.73 6.59
CA VAL A 51 -11.80 7.56 6.94
C VAL A 51 -10.97 6.54 7.73
N SER A 52 -9.74 6.27 7.31
CA SER A 52 -8.82 5.38 8.03
C SER A 52 -8.52 5.90 9.45
N ALA A 53 -8.32 7.22 9.61
CA ALA A 53 -8.07 7.84 10.90
C ALA A 53 -9.30 7.74 11.82
N LEU A 54 -10.51 8.00 11.30
CA LEU A 54 -11.76 7.84 12.05
C LEU A 54 -11.99 6.39 12.48
N LEU A 55 -11.70 5.41 11.61
CA LEU A 55 -11.77 4.00 11.96
C LEU A 55 -10.75 3.63 13.04
N GLY A 56 -9.55 4.21 13.00
CA GLY A 56 -8.54 4.08 14.06
C GLY A 56 -9.05 4.62 15.41
N ILE A 57 -9.59 5.84 15.43
CA ILE A 57 -10.18 6.42 16.64
C ILE A 57 -11.34 5.56 17.17
N TYR A 58 -12.18 5.05 16.27
CA TYR A 58 -13.29 4.17 16.64
C TYR A 58 -12.80 2.85 17.25
N ARG A 59 -11.78 2.23 16.65
CA ARG A 59 -11.10 1.05 17.20
C ARG A 59 -10.55 1.34 18.60
N ASP A 60 -9.86 2.45 18.78
CA ASP A 60 -9.28 2.83 20.06
C ASP A 60 -10.36 3.07 21.10
N ARG A 61 -11.50 3.67 20.72
CA ARG A 61 -12.67 3.80 21.61
C ARG A 61 -13.26 2.45 21.99
N LEU A 62 -13.40 1.51 21.06
CA LEU A 62 -13.92 0.17 21.35
C LEU A 62 -12.99 -0.56 22.32
N LEU A 63 -11.69 -0.57 22.05
CA LEU A 63 -10.68 -1.15 22.94
C LEU A 63 -10.71 -0.47 24.31
N ASN A 64 -10.76 0.85 24.38
CA ASN A 64 -10.92 1.56 25.64
C ASN A 64 -12.19 1.10 26.37
N SER A 65 -13.37 1.11 25.72
CA SER A 65 -14.64 0.75 26.39
C SER A 65 -14.71 -0.70 26.87
N MET A 66 -14.10 -1.65 26.14
CA MET A 66 -14.14 -3.06 26.49
C MET A 66 -13.12 -3.42 27.57
N TYR A 67 -11.98 -2.73 27.61
CA TYR A 67 -10.86 -3.08 28.50
C TYR A 67 -10.77 -2.19 29.76
N LEU A 68 -11.24 -0.93 29.75
CA LEU A 68 -11.13 -0.02 30.91
C LEU A 68 -11.86 -0.54 32.16
N ASP A 69 -13.02 -1.17 32.00
CA ASP A 69 -13.84 -1.63 33.13
C ASP A 69 -13.44 -3.04 33.61
N THR A 70 -12.87 -3.88 32.75
CA THR A 70 -12.67 -5.32 33.04
C THR A 70 -11.19 -5.74 33.08
N TYR A 71 -10.30 -5.09 32.33
CA TYR A 71 -8.90 -5.53 32.18
C TYR A 71 -7.96 -4.36 31.83
N LYS A 72 -7.76 -3.45 32.80
CA LYS A 72 -6.95 -2.22 32.66
C LYS A 72 -5.53 -2.45 32.12
N VAL A 73 -4.93 -3.60 32.44
CA VAL A 73 -3.56 -3.94 32.01
C VAL A 73 -3.46 -4.21 30.49
N GLY A 74 -4.57 -4.60 29.84
CA GLY A 74 -4.57 -4.99 28.43
C GLY A 74 -4.31 -3.86 27.45
N ILE A 75 -4.81 -2.64 27.75
CA ILE A 75 -4.68 -1.50 26.84
C ILE A 75 -3.28 -0.90 26.84
N ASP A 76 -2.65 -0.83 28.02
CA ASP A 76 -1.27 -0.38 28.16
C ASP A 76 -0.33 -1.38 27.50
N ALA A 77 -0.55 -2.68 27.71
CA ALA A 77 0.21 -3.74 27.06
C ALA A 77 0.07 -3.70 25.52
N TYR A 78 -1.14 -3.50 25.03
CA TYR A 78 -1.43 -3.34 23.60
C TYR A 78 -0.68 -2.13 23.01
N THR A 79 -0.75 -0.97 23.67
CA THR A 79 -0.08 0.26 23.20
C THR A 79 1.44 0.09 23.15
N VAL A 80 2.02 -0.49 24.20
CA VAL A 80 3.45 -0.81 24.27
C VAL A 80 3.86 -1.79 23.17
N ALA A 81 3.03 -2.80 22.90
CA ALA A 81 3.31 -3.83 21.90
C ALA A 81 3.41 -3.28 20.46
N PHE A 82 2.68 -2.21 20.13
CA PHE A 82 2.75 -1.56 18.81
C PHE A 82 3.95 -0.63 18.64
N THR A 83 4.51 -0.12 19.74
CA THR A 83 5.47 0.99 19.70
C THR A 83 6.72 0.68 18.86
N ILE A 84 7.38 -0.47 19.11
CA ILE A 84 8.61 -0.84 18.39
C ILE A 84 8.33 -1.22 16.93
N PRO A 85 7.38 -2.12 16.62
CA PRO A 85 7.04 -2.44 15.23
C PRO A 85 6.69 -1.20 14.40
N ASP A 86 5.85 -0.30 14.91
CA ASP A 86 5.41 0.89 14.17
C ASP A 86 6.57 1.87 13.96
N PHE A 87 7.44 2.05 14.96
CA PHE A 87 8.63 2.89 14.81
C PHE A 87 9.58 2.34 13.73
N MET A 88 9.80 1.03 13.68
CA MET A 88 10.63 0.40 12.64
C MET A 88 10.02 0.54 11.25
N TYR A 89 8.70 0.40 11.13
CA TYR A 89 8.01 0.66 9.87
C TYR A 89 8.15 2.12 9.41
N LEU A 90 7.97 3.08 10.33
CA LEU A 90 8.14 4.50 10.05
C LEU A 90 9.57 4.81 9.55
N LEU A 91 10.59 4.25 10.21
CA LEU A 91 12.00 4.48 9.91
C LEU A 91 12.43 3.84 8.59
N LEU A 92 12.13 2.55 8.40
CA LEU A 92 12.63 1.76 7.28
C LEU A 92 11.85 2.00 5.99
N VAL A 93 10.54 2.23 6.11
CA VAL A 93 9.64 2.28 4.95
C VAL A 93 9.19 3.71 4.69
N SER A 94 8.45 4.30 5.62
CA SER A 94 7.79 5.59 5.39
C SER A 94 8.79 6.74 5.17
N GLY A 95 9.84 6.82 6.01
CA GLY A 95 10.82 7.90 5.95
C GLY A 95 11.73 7.87 4.71
N ALA A 96 12.39 6.73 4.47
CA ALA A 96 13.43 6.65 3.44
C ALA A 96 12.87 6.54 1.99
N LEU A 97 11.72 5.87 1.81
CA LEU A 97 11.23 5.52 0.46
C LEU A 97 10.30 6.56 -0.13
N ALA A 98 9.36 7.08 0.65
CA ALA A 98 8.26 7.87 0.11
C ALA A 98 8.77 9.16 -0.57
N VAL A 99 9.84 9.75 -0.03
CA VAL A 99 10.40 11.01 -0.52
C VAL A 99 11.19 10.83 -1.82
N THR A 100 11.81 9.67 -2.02
CA THR A 100 12.79 9.47 -3.11
C THR A 100 12.30 8.54 -4.22
N PHE A 101 11.41 7.59 -3.91
CA PHE A 101 11.03 6.55 -4.85
C PHE A 101 10.19 7.07 -6.03
N ILE A 102 9.09 7.78 -5.74
CA ILE A 102 8.17 8.31 -6.76
C ILE A 102 8.90 9.20 -7.80
N PRO A 103 9.70 10.22 -7.41
CA PRO A 103 10.38 11.07 -8.39
C PRO A 103 11.40 10.30 -9.25
N VAL A 104 12.15 9.35 -8.66
CA VAL A 104 13.13 8.54 -9.41
C VAL A 104 12.43 7.57 -10.37
N PHE A 105 11.36 6.91 -9.93
CA PHE A 105 10.55 6.03 -10.77
C PHE A 105 9.96 6.79 -11.96
N ASN A 106 9.38 7.96 -11.71
CA ASN A 106 8.82 8.81 -12.77
C ASN A 106 9.89 9.31 -13.76
N SER A 107 11.09 9.63 -13.27
CA SER A 107 12.22 10.02 -14.13
C SER A 107 12.64 8.88 -15.07
N ARG A 108 12.69 7.63 -14.60
CA ARG A 108 12.99 6.46 -15.46
C ARG A 108 11.87 6.21 -16.47
N LEU A 109 10.62 6.36 -16.05
CA LEU A 109 9.45 6.19 -16.93
C LEU A 109 9.41 7.25 -18.05
N ALA A 110 9.76 8.50 -17.74
CA ALA A 110 9.80 9.61 -18.70
C ALA A 110 10.84 9.41 -19.83
N LYS A 111 11.93 8.68 -19.54
CA LYS A 111 12.97 8.33 -20.52
C LYS A 111 12.62 7.13 -21.40
N ASN A 112 11.33 6.74 -21.49
CA ASN A 112 10.84 5.51 -22.13
C ASN A 112 11.47 4.21 -21.60
N ASN A 113 12.13 4.26 -20.44
CA ASN A 113 12.80 3.09 -19.86
C ASN A 113 11.89 2.38 -18.84
N ARG A 114 10.77 1.85 -19.35
CA ARG A 114 9.76 1.14 -18.53
C ARG A 114 10.34 -0.08 -17.84
N GLU A 115 11.18 -0.83 -18.53
CA GLU A 115 11.82 -2.02 -17.99
C GLU A 115 12.70 -1.67 -16.80
N SER A 116 13.53 -0.63 -16.92
CA SER A 116 14.38 -0.20 -15.80
C SER A 116 13.58 0.35 -14.62
N ALA A 117 12.46 1.04 -14.87
CA ALA A 117 11.55 1.46 -13.80
C ALA A 117 10.97 0.24 -13.06
N TRP A 118 10.58 -0.81 -13.79
CA TRP A 118 10.05 -2.04 -13.19
C TRP A 118 11.09 -2.86 -12.43
N GLN A 119 12.30 -2.99 -12.99
CA GLN A 119 13.43 -3.63 -12.31
C GLN A 119 13.75 -2.91 -11.00
N MET A 120 13.79 -1.57 -11.00
CA MET A 120 13.98 -0.77 -9.79
C MET A 120 12.91 -1.06 -8.73
N SER A 121 11.63 -1.07 -9.10
CA SER A 121 10.55 -1.42 -8.17
C SER A 121 10.69 -2.82 -7.60
N THR A 122 11.02 -3.80 -8.44
CA THR A 122 11.17 -5.20 -8.02
C THR A 122 12.35 -5.37 -7.07
N SER A 123 13.51 -4.80 -7.41
CA SER A 123 14.68 -4.79 -6.52
C SER A 123 14.38 -4.13 -5.19
N LEU A 124 13.62 -3.04 -5.20
CA LEU A 124 13.25 -2.33 -3.99
C LEU A 124 12.28 -3.14 -3.11
N ILE A 125 11.25 -3.75 -3.70
CA ILE A 125 10.35 -4.65 -2.98
C ILE A 125 11.15 -5.77 -2.32
N ASN A 126 12.04 -6.43 -3.05
CA ASN A 126 12.86 -7.51 -2.51
C ASN A 126 13.77 -7.04 -1.37
N PHE A 127 14.42 -5.89 -1.53
CA PHE A 127 15.28 -5.30 -0.50
C PHE A 127 14.49 -5.00 0.78
N LEU A 128 13.34 -4.33 0.66
CA LEU A 128 12.53 -3.98 1.82
C LEU A 128 11.89 -5.19 2.45
N ALA A 129 11.38 -6.12 1.66
CA ALA A 129 10.86 -7.39 2.14
C ALA A 129 11.91 -8.12 2.98
N LEU A 130 13.15 -8.18 2.50
CA LEU A 130 14.25 -8.80 3.23
C LEU A 130 14.58 -8.04 4.53
N VAL A 131 14.80 -6.72 4.46
CA VAL A 131 15.19 -5.90 5.63
C VAL A 131 14.09 -5.91 6.70
N THR A 132 12.83 -5.74 6.29
CA THR A 132 11.71 -5.75 7.22
C THR A 132 11.43 -7.14 7.76
N MET A 133 11.59 -8.21 6.99
CA MET A 133 11.49 -9.58 7.51
C MET A 133 12.56 -9.86 8.57
N VAL A 134 13.82 -9.49 8.31
CA VAL A 134 14.89 -9.63 9.30
C VAL A 134 14.59 -8.81 10.56
N THR A 135 14.14 -7.57 10.38
CA THR A 135 13.76 -6.68 11.49
C THR A 135 12.60 -7.27 12.31
N SER A 136 11.57 -7.79 11.65
CA SER A 136 10.43 -8.48 12.28
C SER A 136 10.88 -9.65 13.14
N VAL A 137 11.75 -10.51 12.60
CA VAL A 137 12.31 -11.65 13.34
C VAL A 137 13.12 -11.19 14.55
N LEU A 138 13.96 -10.15 14.39
CA LEU A 138 14.71 -9.57 15.50
C LEU A 138 13.78 -9.04 16.59
N ILE A 139 12.72 -8.31 16.23
CA ILE A 139 11.73 -7.83 17.20
C ILE A 139 11.09 -9.01 17.94
N MET A 140 10.71 -10.09 17.24
CA MET A 140 10.09 -11.26 17.89
C MET A 140 11.02 -11.93 18.92
N ILE A 141 12.31 -12.05 18.58
CA ILE A 141 13.33 -12.65 19.45
C ILE A 141 13.60 -11.73 20.65
N PHE A 142 13.82 -10.44 20.40
CA PHE A 142 14.19 -9.47 21.41
C PHE A 142 12.99 -8.84 22.15
N ALA A 143 11.75 -9.22 21.82
CA ALA A 143 10.53 -8.69 22.44
C ALA A 143 10.59 -8.66 23.99
N PRO A 144 11.08 -9.69 24.70
CA PRO A 144 11.19 -9.64 26.16
C PRO A 144 12.07 -8.49 26.67
N ILE A 145 13.21 -8.26 26.01
CA ILE A 145 14.16 -7.21 26.39
C ILE A 145 13.62 -5.83 26.01
N LEU A 146 13.05 -5.71 24.80
CA LEU A 146 12.47 -4.47 24.31
C LEU A 146 11.30 -4.00 25.19
N VAL A 147 10.38 -4.91 25.54
CA VAL A 147 9.25 -4.57 26.41
C VAL A 147 9.74 -4.23 27.81
N LYS A 148 10.59 -5.06 28.41
CA LYS A 148 10.97 -4.88 29.82
C LYS A 148 11.83 -3.63 30.06
N TYR A 149 12.71 -3.28 29.12
CA TYR A 149 13.73 -2.24 29.36
C TYR A 149 13.58 -0.99 28.50
N VAL A 150 12.84 -1.05 27.38
CA VAL A 150 12.77 0.08 26.43
C VAL A 150 11.41 0.76 26.47
N VAL A 151 10.33 -0.01 26.28
CA VAL A 151 8.99 0.58 26.04
C VAL A 151 7.95 0.32 27.14
N GLY A 152 8.16 -0.69 27.98
CA GLY A 152 7.23 -1.07 29.06
C GLY A 152 7.85 -1.26 30.45
N PRO A 153 8.91 -0.52 30.88
CA PRO A 153 9.47 -0.71 32.22
C PRO A 153 8.47 -0.39 33.35
N GLY A 154 7.44 0.41 33.09
CA GLY A 154 6.38 0.75 34.05
C GLY A 154 5.19 -0.20 34.09
N LEU A 155 5.16 -1.23 33.24
CA LEU A 155 4.09 -2.23 33.25
C LEU A 155 4.26 -3.22 34.42
N SER A 156 3.14 -3.75 34.93
CA SER A 156 3.17 -4.92 35.81
C SER A 156 3.77 -6.13 35.09
N GLU A 157 4.25 -7.14 35.83
CA GLU A 157 4.79 -8.37 35.22
C GLU A 157 3.80 -9.03 34.26
N SER A 158 2.53 -9.14 34.66
CA SER A 158 1.44 -9.64 33.81
C SER A 158 1.22 -8.78 32.55
N GLY A 159 1.39 -7.46 32.64
CA GLY A 159 1.30 -6.56 31.50
C GLY A 159 2.48 -6.70 30.55
N GLN A 160 3.69 -6.91 31.07
CA GLN A 160 4.87 -7.17 30.26
C GLN A 160 4.73 -8.48 29.48
N GLU A 161 4.29 -9.57 30.12
CA GLU A 161 4.08 -10.86 29.43
C GLU A 161 3.05 -10.76 28.29
N LEU A 162 1.95 -10.04 28.54
CA LEU A 162 0.93 -9.80 27.53
C LEU A 162 1.47 -8.95 26.38
N ALA A 163 2.18 -7.86 26.69
CA ALA A 163 2.80 -6.99 25.70
C ALA A 163 3.83 -7.72 24.84
N ILE A 164 4.64 -8.61 25.43
CA ILE A 164 5.61 -9.45 24.71
C ILE A 164 4.89 -10.36 23.71
N SER A 165 3.82 -11.02 24.16
CA SER A 165 3.02 -11.92 23.33
C SER A 165 2.38 -11.19 22.16
N MET A 166 1.78 -10.02 22.42
CA MET A 166 1.21 -9.16 21.39
C MET A 166 2.28 -8.63 20.43
N MET A 167 3.42 -8.15 20.94
CA MET A 167 4.50 -7.57 20.13
C MET A 167 5.04 -8.60 19.14
N ARG A 168 5.17 -9.87 19.55
CA ARG A 168 5.59 -10.95 18.64
C ARG A 168 4.64 -11.13 17.47
N VAL A 169 3.33 -11.04 17.69
CA VAL A 169 2.32 -11.15 16.62
C VAL A 169 2.37 -9.89 15.74
N ILE A 170 2.41 -8.71 16.35
CA ILE A 170 2.40 -7.40 15.66
C ILE A 170 3.69 -7.19 14.85
N ALA A 171 4.81 -7.79 15.26
CA ALA A 171 6.08 -7.69 14.57
C ALA A 171 6.03 -8.16 13.10
N ILE A 172 4.98 -8.86 12.67
CA ILE A 172 4.73 -9.22 11.26
C ILE A 172 4.33 -8.00 10.42
N ASN A 173 3.70 -6.98 11.03
CA ASN A 173 3.12 -5.83 10.32
C ASN A 173 4.13 -5.04 9.46
N PRO A 174 5.34 -4.69 9.93
CA PRO A 174 6.29 -3.91 9.12
C PRO A 174 6.62 -4.57 7.78
N PHE A 175 6.72 -5.90 7.75
CA PHE A 175 6.94 -6.66 6.53
C PHE A 175 5.77 -6.53 5.54
N LEU A 176 4.55 -6.76 6.00
CA LEU A 176 3.35 -6.66 5.15
C LEU A 176 3.16 -5.24 4.63
N PHE A 177 3.34 -4.24 5.50
CA PHE A 177 3.16 -2.83 5.14
C PHE A 177 4.26 -2.32 4.22
N ALA A 178 5.49 -2.83 4.32
CA ALA A 178 6.57 -2.47 3.39
C ALA A 178 6.20 -2.81 1.94
N VAL A 179 5.78 -4.06 1.71
CA VAL A 179 5.37 -4.53 0.37
C VAL A 179 4.17 -3.71 -0.13
N ALA A 180 3.15 -3.54 0.70
CA ALA A 180 1.96 -2.76 0.36
C ALA A 180 2.30 -1.30 0.01
N THR A 181 3.26 -0.69 0.72
CA THR A 181 3.68 0.70 0.49
C THR A 181 4.37 0.87 -0.85
N VAL A 182 5.25 -0.06 -1.25
CA VAL A 182 5.90 0.04 -2.56
C VAL A 182 4.87 -0.13 -3.69
N ILE A 183 3.96 -1.10 -3.58
CA ILE A 183 2.88 -1.30 -4.56
C ILE A 183 2.03 -0.03 -4.68
N SER A 184 1.64 0.54 -3.54
CA SER A 184 0.88 1.80 -3.49
C SER A 184 1.66 2.97 -4.08
N SER A 185 2.97 3.02 -3.89
CA SER A 185 3.84 4.08 -4.45
C SER A 185 3.98 3.96 -5.96
N VAL A 186 4.09 2.74 -6.49
CA VAL A 186 4.08 2.49 -7.95
C VAL A 186 2.75 2.91 -8.57
N GLN A 187 1.62 2.58 -7.92
CA GLN A 187 0.28 3.00 -8.35
C GLN A 187 0.15 4.53 -8.42
N GLN A 188 0.55 5.22 -7.35
CA GLN A 188 0.58 6.68 -7.29
C GLN A 188 1.48 7.28 -8.39
N ALA A 189 2.67 6.73 -8.62
CA ALA A 189 3.60 7.20 -9.64
C ALA A 189 3.02 7.10 -11.07
N VAL A 190 2.30 6.02 -11.37
CA VAL A 190 1.65 5.81 -12.69
C VAL A 190 0.35 6.63 -12.82
N GLY A 191 -0.15 7.23 -11.73
CA GLY A 191 -1.37 8.04 -11.72
C GLY A 191 -2.66 7.21 -11.66
N ARG A 192 -2.55 5.95 -11.22
CA ARG A 192 -3.68 5.05 -10.98
C ARG A 192 -3.89 4.92 -9.48
N PHE A 193 -4.90 5.59 -8.94
CA PHE A 193 -5.17 5.64 -7.49
C PHE A 193 -6.24 4.63 -7.03
N VAL A 194 -6.77 3.84 -7.97
CA VAL A 194 -7.79 2.80 -7.75
C VAL A 194 -7.42 1.58 -8.60
N PHE A 195 -7.64 0.37 -8.10
CA PHE A 195 -7.30 -0.89 -8.80
C PHE A 195 -8.04 -1.06 -10.14
N ASN A 196 -9.15 -0.34 -10.35
CA ASN A 196 -10.06 -0.44 -11.49
C ASN A 196 -10.30 0.90 -12.22
N ALA A 197 -9.25 1.65 -12.56
CA ALA A 197 -9.35 2.78 -13.49
C ALA A 197 -8.21 2.75 -14.51
#